data_AF-A0A328PS04-F1
#
_entry.id   AF-A0A328PS04-F1
#
_cell.length_a   1.000
_cell.length_b   1.000
_cell.length_c   1.000
_cell.angle_alpha   90.00
_cell.angle_beta   90.00
_cell.angle_gamma   90.00
#
_symmetry.space_group_name_H-M   'P 1'
#
loop_
_entity.id
_entity.type
_entity.pdbx_description
1 polymer ?
#
loop_
_entity_poly.entity_id
_entity_poly.type
_entity_poly.pdbx_seq_one_letter_code
_entity_poly.pdbx_strand_id
1 'polypeptide(L)'
;MLSSAYSILPVFFVIGAFYFITKRKRERRAKQLNRKDDIWYIVKEYLKLSGRQGHQLADLSLYPRAQTISTLREYICEVRQSLKIENARLQGIKLSPKKLKRQAKWNKWIPFAQKETKTFPKEEEYQRTIELKTLNLLAQKYSIYREYLDIYKRVSGSERFQKVIKKRLIGEALSRITKQKKKIISRNRYLVCFRTISKQRSLTPWEAIEIELFKNPKKGTKDKYKILFTASLSYEAELHWIYAMQLKYFRDKKAAERQSKLEQQQLEKKQKTKRNLMKFFLPLLTLLKLQKSQKKN
;
A
#
# COMPACT_ATOMS: atom_id res chain seq x y z
N MET A 1 43.62 27.25 6.46
CA MET A 1 43.31 26.31 5.36
C MET A 1 42.06 25.49 5.68
N LEU A 2 40.85 26.05 5.52
CA LEU A 2 39.56 25.38 5.86
C LEU A 2 38.47 25.66 4.81
N SER A 3 38.83 26.06 3.58
CA SER A 3 37.88 26.49 2.55
C SER A 3 37.45 25.40 1.55
N SER A 4 38.09 24.24 1.53
CA SER A 4 37.76 23.18 0.54
C SER A 4 36.61 22.27 0.95
N ALA A 5 36.34 22.11 2.24
CA ALA A 5 35.28 21.22 2.75
C ALA A 5 33.85 21.71 2.46
N TYR A 6 33.65 23.03 2.37
CA TYR A 6 32.34 23.63 2.10
C TYR A 6 31.88 23.51 0.65
N SER A 7 32.78 23.21 -0.30
CA SER A 7 32.46 23.06 -1.73
C SER A 7 31.80 21.71 -2.07
N ILE A 8 32.09 20.66 -1.29
CA ILE A 8 31.66 19.29 -1.61
C ILE A 8 30.31 18.94 -0.96
N LEU A 9 29.96 19.63 0.13
CA LEU A 9 28.73 19.45 0.88
C LEU A 9 27.43 19.57 0.04
N PRO A 10 27.27 20.57 -0.86
CA PRO A 10 26.09 20.64 -1.72
C PRO A 10 25.98 19.48 -2.70
N VAL A 11 27.11 18.95 -3.19
CA VAL A 11 27.13 17.78 -4.10
C VAL A 11 26.65 16.53 -3.37
N PHE A 12 27.13 16.28 -2.14
CA PHE A 12 26.65 15.16 -1.32
C PHE A 12 25.17 15.28 -0.96
N PHE A 13 24.65 16.49 -0.74
CA PHE A 13 23.23 16.71 -0.45
C PHE A 13 22.34 16.39 -1.65
N VAL A 14 22.76 16.79 -2.86
CA VAL A 14 22.05 16.47 -4.12
C VAL A 14 22.08 14.97 -4.39
N ILE A 15 23.25 14.32 -4.26
CA ILE A 15 23.39 12.86 -4.42
C ILE A 15 22.55 12.12 -3.37
N GLY A 16 22.57 12.55 -2.11
CA GLY A 16 21.77 11.98 -1.03
C GLY A 16 20.26 12.13 -1.26
N ALA A 17 19.81 13.30 -1.74
CA ALA A 17 18.42 13.54 -2.11
C ALA A 17 17.99 12.67 -3.30
N PHE A 18 18.84 12.55 -4.34
CA PHE A 18 18.56 11.69 -5.49
C PHE A 18 18.50 10.22 -5.09
N TYR A 19 19.42 9.77 -4.24
CA TYR A 19 19.42 8.42 -3.67
C TYR A 19 18.16 8.17 -2.84
N PHE A 20 17.74 9.11 -1.98
CA PHE A 20 16.53 8.95 -1.17
C PHE A 20 15.26 8.93 -2.03
N ILE A 21 15.17 9.79 -3.05
CA ILE A 21 14.03 9.83 -3.98
C ILE A 21 13.97 8.54 -4.81
N THR A 22 15.10 8.09 -5.36
CA THR A 22 15.17 6.86 -6.16
C THR A 22 14.94 5.62 -5.31
N LYS A 23 15.49 5.54 -4.09
CA LYS A 23 15.20 4.49 -3.11
C LYS A 23 13.72 4.46 -2.76
N ARG A 24 13.09 5.60 -2.47
CA ARG A 24 11.65 5.68 -2.17
C ARG A 24 10.78 5.31 -3.37
N LYS A 25 11.16 5.66 -4.60
CA LYS A 25 10.50 5.22 -5.83
C LYS A 25 10.68 3.71 -6.08
N ARG A 26 11.89 3.16 -5.88
CA ARG A 26 12.16 1.71 -5.96
C ARG A 26 11.39 0.93 -4.92
N GLU A 27 11.31 1.39 -3.67
CA GLU A 27 10.50 0.76 -2.62
C GLU A 27 9.00 0.79 -2.93
N ARG A 28 8.49 1.87 -3.53
CA ARG A 28 7.10 1.93 -3.99
C ARG A 28 6.82 0.98 -5.16
N ARG A 29 7.74 0.88 -6.13
CA ARG A 29 7.63 -0.03 -7.28
C ARG A 29 7.83 -1.49 -6.90
N ALA A 30 8.80 -1.81 -6.03
CA ALA A 30 9.09 -3.16 -5.57
C ALA A 30 7.96 -3.76 -4.70
N LYS A 31 7.12 -2.91 -4.09
CA LYS A 31 5.92 -3.32 -3.34
C LYS A 31 4.71 -3.61 -4.23
N GLN A 32 4.73 -3.24 -5.51
CA GLN A 32 3.71 -3.62 -6.47
C GLN A 32 4.19 -4.90 -7.17
N LEU A 33 3.46 -6.01 -7.00
CA LEU A 33 3.64 -7.20 -7.84
C LEU A 33 3.61 -6.80 -9.33
N ASN A 34 4.28 -7.55 -10.19
CA ASN A 34 4.13 -7.34 -11.63
C ASN A 34 2.77 -7.96 -11.98
N ARG A 35 1.74 -7.11 -11.90
CA ARG A 35 0.42 -7.52 -11.37
C ARG A 35 -0.26 -8.66 -12.12
N LYS A 36 -0.17 -8.75 -13.44
CA LYS A 36 -1.08 -9.65 -14.17
C LYS A 36 -0.63 -11.11 -14.12
N ASP A 37 0.63 -11.38 -14.45
CA ASP A 37 1.17 -12.75 -14.56
C ASP A 37 1.30 -13.42 -13.19
N ASP A 38 1.72 -12.65 -12.18
CA ASP A 38 1.84 -13.14 -10.80
C ASP A 38 0.47 -13.55 -10.23
N ILE A 39 -0.60 -12.79 -10.51
CA ILE A 39 -1.95 -13.10 -10.02
C ILE A 39 -2.55 -14.28 -10.77
N TRP A 40 -2.32 -14.37 -12.09
CA TRP A 40 -2.77 -15.50 -12.89
C TRP A 40 -2.19 -16.82 -12.36
N TYR A 41 -0.89 -16.83 -12.03
CA TYR A 41 -0.23 -17.97 -11.39
C TYR A 41 -0.87 -18.34 -10.05
N ILE A 42 -1.19 -17.36 -9.20
CA ILE A 42 -1.87 -17.61 -7.93
C ILE A 42 -3.19 -18.35 -8.14
N VAL A 43 -4.04 -17.89 -9.05
CA VAL A 43 -5.35 -18.52 -9.27
C VAL A 43 -5.19 -19.90 -9.90
N LYS A 44 -4.23 -20.07 -10.83
CA LYS A 44 -3.94 -21.39 -11.42
C LYS A 44 -3.53 -22.41 -10.35
N GLU A 45 -2.64 -22.03 -9.43
CA GLU A 45 -2.26 -22.88 -8.30
C GLU A 45 -3.46 -23.20 -7.39
N TYR A 46 -4.33 -22.23 -7.12
CA TYR A 46 -5.56 -22.47 -6.36
C TYR A 46 -6.49 -23.47 -7.04
N LEU A 47 -6.72 -23.32 -8.35
CA LEU A 47 -7.55 -24.24 -9.14
C LEU A 47 -6.95 -25.65 -9.16
N LYS A 48 -5.62 -25.76 -9.24
CA LYS A 48 -4.91 -27.02 -9.15
C LYS A 48 -5.15 -27.71 -7.80
N LEU A 49 -5.00 -26.97 -6.70
CA LEU A 49 -5.18 -27.47 -5.33
C LEU A 49 -6.64 -27.81 -5.01
N SER A 50 -7.60 -27.12 -5.62
CA SER A 50 -9.03 -27.38 -5.44
C SER A 50 -9.59 -28.46 -6.39
N GLY A 51 -8.73 -29.17 -7.13
CA GLY A 51 -9.15 -30.23 -8.05
C GLY A 51 -9.85 -29.73 -9.32
N ARG A 52 -9.84 -28.42 -9.58
CA ARG A 52 -10.54 -27.77 -10.69
C ARG A 52 -9.63 -27.49 -11.89
N GLN A 53 -8.72 -28.43 -12.15
CA GLN A 53 -7.81 -28.33 -13.30
C GLN A 53 -8.60 -28.29 -14.63
N GLY A 54 -8.24 -27.35 -15.51
CA GLY A 54 -8.89 -27.16 -16.81
C GLY A 54 -9.95 -26.04 -16.83
N HIS A 55 -10.27 -25.42 -15.70
CA HIS A 55 -11.08 -24.19 -15.69
C HIS A 55 -10.26 -23.03 -16.27
N GLN A 56 -10.89 -22.24 -17.15
CA GLN A 56 -10.26 -21.06 -17.74
C GLN A 56 -10.59 -19.82 -16.90
N LEU A 57 -9.64 -18.90 -16.75
CA LEU A 57 -9.88 -17.67 -16.00
C LEU A 57 -10.61 -16.66 -16.90
N ALA A 58 -11.80 -16.22 -16.48
CA ALA A 58 -12.55 -15.17 -17.18
C ALA A 58 -12.19 -13.79 -16.65
N ASP A 59 -12.38 -13.61 -15.33
CA ASP A 59 -12.19 -12.34 -14.66
C ASP A 59 -11.27 -12.47 -13.47
N LEU A 60 -10.51 -11.41 -13.18
CA LEU A 60 -9.54 -11.39 -12.10
C LEU A 60 -9.33 -10.00 -11.53
N SER A 61 -9.43 -9.88 -10.22
CA SER A 61 -9.16 -8.67 -9.45
C SER A 61 -8.38 -8.98 -8.17
N LEU A 62 -7.55 -8.04 -7.74
CA LEU A 62 -6.72 -8.18 -6.55
C LEU A 62 -6.79 -6.93 -5.70
N TYR A 63 -7.15 -7.11 -4.44
CA TYR A 63 -7.29 -6.03 -3.47
C TYR A 63 -6.30 -6.25 -2.32
N PRO A 64 -5.48 -5.25 -1.98
CA PRO A 64 -4.62 -5.34 -0.79
C PRO A 64 -5.47 -5.43 0.48
N ARG A 65 -5.02 -6.24 1.43
CA ARG A 65 -5.57 -6.32 2.79
C ARG A 65 -4.65 -5.59 3.78
N ALA A 66 -5.18 -5.31 4.97
CA ALA A 66 -4.45 -4.63 6.02
C ALA A 66 -3.24 -5.47 6.50
N GLN A 67 -2.10 -4.80 6.70
CA GLN A 67 -0.86 -5.43 7.20
C GLN A 67 -0.69 -5.28 8.71
N THR A 68 -1.48 -4.42 9.35
CA THR A 68 -1.52 -4.23 10.81
C THR A 68 -2.96 -3.98 11.26
N ILE A 69 -3.27 -4.26 12.53
CA ILE A 69 -4.60 -3.97 13.10
C ILE A 69 -4.87 -2.46 13.07
N SER A 70 -3.85 -1.62 13.27
CA SER A 70 -4.02 -0.17 13.14
C SER A 70 -4.46 0.24 11.73
N THR A 71 -3.80 -0.29 10.68
CA THR A 71 -4.20 0.00 9.30
C THR A 71 -5.58 -0.54 8.99
N LEU A 72 -5.96 -1.71 9.52
CA LEU A 72 -7.31 -2.26 9.39
C LEU A 72 -8.37 -1.29 9.91
N ARG A 73 -8.20 -0.76 11.13
CA ARG A 73 -9.13 0.21 11.73
C ARG A 73 -9.25 1.48 10.90
N GLU A 74 -8.12 2.00 10.41
CA GLU A 74 -8.10 3.17 9.52
C GLU A 74 -8.87 2.89 8.23
N TYR A 75 -8.63 1.73 7.61
CA TYR A 75 -9.36 1.31 6.41
C TYR A 75 -10.86 1.20 6.67
N ILE A 76 -11.29 0.45 7.68
CA ILE A 76 -12.72 0.29 8.01
C ILE A 76 -13.38 1.67 8.24
N CYS A 77 -12.69 2.57 8.95
CA CYS A 77 -13.20 3.90 9.18
C CYS A 77 -13.32 4.71 7.86
N GLU A 78 -12.29 4.71 7.01
CA GLU A 78 -12.33 5.36 5.69
C GLU A 78 -13.43 4.78 4.80
N VAL A 79 -13.60 3.46 4.80
CA VAL A 79 -14.63 2.71 4.07
C VAL A 79 -16.02 3.16 4.52
N ARG A 80 -16.33 3.05 5.81
CA ARG A 80 -17.63 3.41 6.37
C ARG A 80 -17.96 4.88 6.11
N GLN A 81 -16.99 5.78 6.24
CA GLN A 81 -17.18 7.20 5.91
C GLN A 81 -17.46 7.42 4.42
N SER A 82 -16.72 6.72 3.55
CA SER A 82 -16.88 6.86 2.09
C SER A 82 -18.23 6.35 1.63
N LEU A 83 -18.65 5.20 2.14
CA LEU A 83 -19.97 4.61 1.90
C LEU A 83 -21.09 5.54 2.40
N LYS A 84 -20.95 6.12 3.61
CA LYS A 84 -21.93 7.06 4.14
C LYS A 84 -22.11 8.29 3.24
N ILE A 85 -21.01 8.84 2.72
CA ILE A 85 -21.06 9.97 1.78
C ILE A 85 -21.72 9.57 0.46
N GLU A 86 -21.38 8.40 -0.05
CA GLU A 86 -21.89 7.90 -1.33
C GLU A 86 -23.38 7.58 -1.25
N ASN A 87 -23.83 6.90 -0.20
CA ASN A 87 -25.25 6.63 0.02
C ASN A 87 -26.07 7.92 0.16
N ALA A 88 -25.56 8.92 0.89
CA ALA A 88 -26.21 10.22 0.97
C ALA A 88 -26.29 10.90 -0.40
N ARG A 89 -25.23 10.82 -1.22
CA ARG A 89 -25.24 11.33 -2.60
C ARG A 89 -26.33 10.66 -3.44
N LEU A 90 -26.45 9.33 -3.35
CA LEU A 90 -27.48 8.56 -4.07
C LEU A 90 -28.89 8.92 -3.61
N GLN A 91 -29.07 9.27 -2.34
CA GLN A 91 -30.33 9.75 -1.76
C GLN A 91 -30.58 11.25 -2.02
N GLY A 92 -29.74 11.94 -2.81
CA GLY A 92 -29.87 13.38 -3.08
C GLY A 92 -29.47 14.28 -1.90
N ILE A 93 -29.02 13.72 -0.77
CA ILE A 93 -28.61 14.46 0.42
C ILE A 93 -27.18 14.95 0.23
N LYS A 94 -27.00 16.28 0.09
CA LYS A 94 -25.68 16.92 0.00
C LYS A 94 -24.95 16.93 1.34
N LEU A 95 -24.32 15.81 1.72
CA LEU A 95 -23.34 15.82 2.81
C LEU A 95 -22.09 16.61 2.39
N SER A 96 -21.88 17.77 3.01
CA SER A 96 -20.67 18.59 2.79
C SER A 96 -19.40 17.81 3.16
N PRO A 97 -18.54 17.45 2.18
CA PRO A 97 -17.29 16.75 2.47
C PRO A 97 -16.34 17.61 3.31
N LYS A 98 -16.52 18.95 3.28
CA LYS A 98 -15.72 19.91 4.04
C LYS A 98 -16.02 19.85 5.54
N LYS A 99 -17.28 19.66 5.96
CA LYS A 99 -17.64 19.55 7.39
C LYS A 99 -17.07 18.27 8.02
N LEU A 100 -17.23 17.11 7.35
CA LEU A 100 -16.65 15.83 7.79
C LEU A 100 -15.11 15.85 7.83
N LYS A 101 -14.45 16.49 6.86
CA LYS A 101 -12.99 16.63 6.83
C LYS A 101 -12.44 17.64 7.84
N ARG A 102 -13.18 18.72 8.16
CA ARG A 102 -12.76 19.70 9.18
C ARG A 102 -12.71 19.05 10.56
N GLN A 103 -13.71 18.25 10.92
CA GLN A 103 -13.74 17.48 12.17
C GLN A 103 -12.57 16.48 12.25
N ALA A 104 -12.27 15.79 11.15
CA ALA A 104 -11.12 14.86 11.09
C ALA A 104 -9.75 15.55 11.10
N LYS A 105 -9.63 16.79 10.61
CA LYS A 105 -8.38 17.58 10.63
C LYS A 105 -8.12 18.21 12.00
N TRP A 106 -9.15 18.71 12.68
CA TRP A 106 -9.04 19.22 14.05
C TRP A 106 -8.51 18.14 15.01
N ASN A 107 -9.01 16.91 14.89
CA ASN A 107 -8.52 15.76 15.66
C ASN A 107 -7.09 15.29 15.31
N LYS A 108 -6.45 15.86 14.28
CA LYS A 108 -5.03 15.62 13.96
C LYS A 108 -4.10 16.68 14.55
N TRP A 109 -4.62 17.85 14.91
CA TRP A 109 -3.84 19.00 15.36
C TRP A 109 -3.63 19.03 16.87
N ILE A 110 -4.37 18.21 17.64
CA ILE A 110 -4.21 18.07 19.09
C ILE A 110 -3.30 16.86 19.35
N PRO A 111 -2.02 17.03 19.73
CA PRO A 111 -1.07 15.94 19.94
C PRO A 111 -1.33 15.13 21.22
N PHE A 112 -2.15 15.64 22.16
CA PHE A 112 -2.42 15.05 23.48
C PHE A 112 -3.79 14.41 23.63
N ALA A 113 -4.72 14.64 22.70
CA ALA A 113 -5.96 13.88 22.67
C ALA A 113 -5.60 12.46 22.23
N GLN A 114 -5.50 11.53 23.18
CA GLN A 114 -5.45 10.11 22.86
C GLN A 114 -6.60 9.84 21.91
N LYS A 115 -6.30 9.62 20.63
CA LYS A 115 -7.33 9.25 19.66
C LYS A 115 -7.98 8.01 20.24
N GLU A 116 -9.24 8.14 20.66
CA GLU A 116 -10.05 6.99 21.02
C GLU A 116 -9.88 5.99 19.90
N THR A 117 -9.27 4.86 20.25
CA THR A 117 -8.87 3.90 19.24
C THR A 117 -10.14 3.19 18.86
N LYS A 118 -10.80 3.64 17.79
CA LYS A 118 -12.03 3.00 17.31
C LYS A 118 -11.77 1.52 17.14
N THR A 119 -12.49 0.72 17.91
CA THR A 119 -12.40 -0.74 17.90
C THR A 119 -13.46 -1.31 16.97
N PHE A 120 -13.09 -2.36 16.26
CA PHE A 120 -13.99 -3.09 15.37
C PHE A 120 -13.89 -4.57 15.77
N PRO A 121 -14.58 -5.00 16.84
CA PRO A 121 -14.28 -6.28 17.51
C PRO A 121 -14.48 -7.48 16.58
N LYS A 122 -15.54 -7.50 15.78
CA LYS A 122 -15.84 -8.59 14.82
C LYS A 122 -14.75 -8.71 13.75
N GLU A 123 -14.40 -7.59 13.11
CA GLU A 123 -13.38 -7.56 12.06
C GLU A 123 -11.96 -7.84 12.61
N GLU A 124 -11.67 -7.40 13.84
CA GLU A 124 -10.41 -7.69 14.52
C GLU A 124 -10.29 -9.16 14.93
N GLU A 125 -11.37 -9.77 15.41
CA GLU A 125 -11.40 -11.18 15.77
C GLU A 125 -11.20 -12.07 14.55
N TYR A 126 -11.94 -11.82 13.47
CA TYR A 126 -11.76 -12.49 12.18
C TYR A 126 -10.29 -12.45 11.72
N GLN A 127 -9.68 -11.26 11.77
CA GLN A 127 -8.29 -11.07 11.39
C GLN A 127 -7.32 -11.90 12.25
N ARG A 128 -7.54 -11.95 13.57
CA ARG A 128 -6.73 -12.75 14.51
C ARG A 128 -6.87 -14.24 14.26
N THR A 129 -8.09 -14.72 14.00
CA THR A 129 -8.37 -16.13 13.71
C THR A 129 -7.63 -16.59 12.46
N ILE A 130 -7.63 -15.79 11.39
CA ILE A 130 -6.84 -16.08 10.19
C ILE A 130 -5.36 -16.13 10.49
N GLU A 131 -4.83 -15.17 11.25
CA GLU A 131 -3.40 -15.13 11.56
C GLU A 131 -2.94 -16.33 12.38
N LEU A 132 -3.75 -16.76 13.34
CA LEU A 132 -3.47 -17.95 14.13
C LEU A 132 -3.52 -19.20 13.26
N LYS A 133 -4.52 -19.33 12.39
CA LYS A 133 -4.60 -20.43 11.42
C LYS A 133 -3.37 -20.45 10.51
N THR A 134 -2.96 -19.30 10.00
CA THR A 134 -1.73 -19.18 9.20
C THR A 134 -0.50 -19.60 10.01
N LEU A 135 -0.36 -19.15 11.26
CA LEU A 135 0.77 -19.53 12.10
C LEU A 135 0.82 -21.05 12.32
N ASN A 136 -0.33 -21.68 12.58
CA ASN A 136 -0.44 -23.14 12.70
C ASN A 136 0.01 -23.86 11.43
N LEU A 137 -0.49 -23.45 10.26
CA LEU A 137 -0.11 -24.04 8.97
C LEU A 137 1.40 -23.88 8.68
N LEU A 138 1.96 -22.73 9.03
CA LEU A 138 3.40 -22.49 8.86
C LEU A 138 4.23 -23.32 9.84
N ALA A 139 3.78 -23.49 11.08
CA ALA A 139 4.43 -24.32 12.10
C ALA A 139 4.42 -25.81 11.72
N GLN A 140 3.36 -26.28 11.07
CA GLN A 140 3.32 -27.63 10.51
C GLN A 140 4.41 -27.84 9.45
N LYS A 141 4.56 -26.86 8.54
CA LYS A 141 5.46 -26.95 7.38
C LYS A 141 6.93 -26.61 7.67
N TYR A 142 7.21 -25.73 8.63
CA TYR A 142 8.57 -25.26 8.90
C TYR A 142 8.85 -25.17 10.40
N SER A 143 9.94 -25.80 10.84
CA SER A 143 10.36 -25.86 12.25
C SER A 143 10.50 -24.49 12.92
N ILE A 144 11.03 -23.50 12.19
CA ILE A 144 11.23 -22.13 12.69
C ILE A 144 9.90 -21.51 13.19
N TYR A 145 8.75 -21.83 12.58
CA TYR A 145 7.46 -21.28 13.01
C TYR A 145 6.83 -22.05 14.17
N ARG A 146 7.31 -23.26 14.51
CA ARG A 146 6.86 -24.00 15.71
C ARG A 146 7.25 -23.25 16.97
N GLU A 147 8.51 -22.80 17.04
CA GLU A 147 9.00 -21.96 18.15
C GLU A 147 8.09 -20.72 18.36
N TYR A 148 7.67 -20.05 17.28
CA TYR A 148 6.74 -18.92 17.37
C TYR A 148 5.36 -19.31 17.91
N LEU A 149 4.85 -20.47 17.51
CA LEU A 149 3.56 -20.96 17.97
C LEU A 149 3.60 -21.33 19.46
N ASP A 150 4.69 -21.94 19.93
CA ASP A 150 4.87 -22.29 21.33
C ASP A 150 5.02 -21.05 22.22
N ILE A 151 5.76 -20.05 21.75
CA ILE A 151 5.83 -18.74 22.40
C ILE A 151 4.45 -18.11 22.47
N TYR A 152 3.68 -18.13 21.37
CA TYR A 152 2.31 -17.61 21.35
C TYR A 152 1.45 -18.26 22.42
N LYS A 153 1.43 -19.61 22.50
CA LYS A 153 0.66 -20.34 23.50
C LYS A 153 1.04 -19.93 24.93
N ARG A 154 2.33 -19.70 25.18
CA ARG A 154 2.84 -19.27 26.49
C ARG A 154 2.44 -17.84 26.85
N VAL A 155 2.46 -16.91 25.89
CA VAL A 155 2.30 -15.47 26.17
C VAL A 155 0.92 -14.91 25.84
N SER A 156 0.04 -15.70 25.22
CA SER A 156 -1.29 -15.27 24.75
C SER A 156 -2.13 -14.65 25.87
N GLY A 157 -2.09 -15.21 27.08
CA GLY A 157 -2.79 -14.68 28.25
C GLY A 157 -2.15 -13.46 28.90
N SER A 158 -0.90 -13.12 28.55
CA SER A 158 -0.19 -12.04 29.25
C SER A 158 -0.73 -10.66 28.90
N GLU A 159 -0.90 -9.80 29.91
CA GLU A 159 -1.40 -8.43 29.73
C GLU A 159 -0.52 -7.63 28.74
N ARG A 160 0.80 -7.82 28.82
CA ARG A 160 1.77 -7.21 27.90
C ARG A 160 1.50 -7.60 26.45
N PHE A 161 1.21 -8.87 26.16
CA PHE A 161 0.89 -9.30 24.80
C PHE A 161 -0.45 -8.76 24.34
N GLN A 162 -1.47 -8.82 25.20
CA GLN A 162 -2.80 -8.27 24.91
C GLN A 162 -2.76 -6.76 24.60
N LYS A 163 -1.92 -5.98 25.29
CA LYS A 163 -1.71 -4.56 24.97
C LYS A 163 -1.05 -4.36 23.60
N VAL A 164 -0.11 -5.21 23.21
CA VAL A 164 0.62 -5.08 21.93
C VAL A 164 -0.25 -5.52 20.76
N ILE A 165 -0.98 -6.64 20.87
CA ILE A 165 -1.82 -7.17 19.80
C ILE A 165 -3.02 -6.27 19.49
N LYS A 166 -3.46 -5.41 20.43
CA LYS A 166 -4.44 -4.35 20.13
C LYS A 166 -3.96 -3.36 19.06
N LYS A 167 -2.65 -3.28 18.78
CA LYS A 167 -2.06 -2.36 17.78
C LYS A 167 -1.40 -3.10 16.62
N ARG A 168 -1.01 -4.36 16.82
CA ARG A 168 -0.15 -5.15 15.93
C ARG A 168 -0.75 -6.52 15.66
N LEU A 169 -0.41 -7.10 14.52
CA LEU A 169 -0.74 -8.50 14.22
C LEU A 169 -0.09 -9.46 15.22
N ILE A 170 -0.59 -10.70 15.34
CA ILE A 170 -0.03 -11.73 16.22
C ILE A 170 1.48 -11.86 15.98
N GLY A 171 1.88 -12.04 14.73
CA GLY A 171 3.29 -12.25 14.39
C GLY A 171 4.20 -11.05 14.71
N GLU A 172 3.70 -9.84 14.54
CA GLU A 172 4.42 -8.62 14.91
C GLU A 172 4.48 -8.42 16.43
N ALA A 173 3.41 -8.77 17.14
CA ALA A 173 3.34 -8.73 18.59
C ALA A 173 4.35 -9.70 19.21
N LEU A 174 4.41 -10.93 18.71
CA LEU A 174 5.39 -11.93 19.13
C LEU A 174 6.82 -11.42 18.93
N SER A 175 7.16 -10.94 17.72
CA SER A 175 8.50 -10.41 17.43
C SER A 175 8.91 -9.26 18.37
N ARG A 176 7.95 -8.43 18.81
CA ARG A 176 8.21 -7.34 19.76
C ARG A 176 8.46 -7.84 21.18
N ILE A 177 7.80 -8.90 21.60
CA ILE A 177 7.94 -9.46 22.96
C ILE A 177 9.20 -10.29 23.08
N THR A 178 9.49 -11.11 22.08
CA THR A 178 10.66 -12.00 22.08
C THR A 178 11.97 -11.26 21.77
N LYS A 179 11.89 -9.99 21.38
CA LYS A 179 13.02 -9.17 20.86
C LYS A 179 13.75 -9.83 19.67
N GLN A 180 13.20 -10.90 19.08
CA GLN A 180 13.81 -11.57 17.94
C GLN A 180 13.61 -10.68 16.68
N LYS A 181 14.72 -10.23 16.09
CA LYS A 181 14.72 -9.47 14.82
C LYS A 181 14.18 -10.27 13.62
N LYS A 182 13.99 -11.59 13.79
CA LYS A 182 13.30 -12.43 12.82
C LYS A 182 11.84 -11.98 12.78
N LYS A 183 11.55 -10.97 11.95
CA LYS A 183 10.17 -10.69 11.59
C LYS A 183 9.68 -11.96 10.91
N ILE A 184 8.55 -12.49 11.35
CA ILE A 184 7.68 -13.26 10.46
C ILE A 184 7.68 -12.47 9.13
N ILE A 185 8.28 -13.07 8.10
CA ILE A 185 8.64 -12.43 6.82
C ILE A 185 7.57 -11.41 6.45
N SER A 186 7.94 -10.18 6.08
CA SER A 186 6.97 -9.14 5.70
C SER A 186 5.93 -9.73 4.75
N ARG A 187 4.70 -9.91 5.24
CA ARG A 187 3.64 -10.61 4.50
C ARG A 187 2.78 -9.58 3.81
N ASN A 188 2.61 -9.75 2.50
CA ASN A 188 1.61 -8.96 1.78
C ASN A 188 0.35 -9.82 1.68
N ARG A 189 -0.71 -9.35 2.35
CA ARG A 189 -2.03 -9.98 2.34
C ARG A 189 -2.84 -9.42 1.19
N TYR A 190 -3.53 -10.28 0.47
CA TYR A 190 -4.42 -9.88 -0.62
C TYR A 190 -5.71 -10.68 -0.60
N LEU A 191 -6.78 -10.01 -1.00
CA LEU A 191 -8.02 -10.62 -1.43
C LEU A 191 -7.97 -10.75 -2.96
N VAL A 192 -8.00 -11.98 -3.46
CA VAL A 192 -8.09 -12.27 -4.90
C VAL A 192 -9.55 -12.59 -5.18
N CYS A 193 -10.17 -11.84 -6.09
CA CYS A 193 -11.51 -12.12 -6.57
C CYS A 193 -11.43 -12.57 -8.02
N PHE A 194 -12.09 -13.65 -8.39
CA PHE A 194 -12.01 -14.18 -9.76
C PHE A 194 -13.28 -14.90 -10.18
N ARG A 195 -13.43 -15.09 -11.50
CA ARG A 195 -14.41 -15.97 -12.12
C ARG A 195 -13.72 -16.91 -13.08
N THR A 196 -14.28 -18.09 -13.23
CA THR A 196 -13.78 -19.08 -14.18
C THR A 196 -14.84 -19.50 -15.16
N ILE A 197 -14.42 -20.04 -16.28
CA ILE A 197 -15.25 -20.77 -17.22
C ILE A 197 -14.98 -22.25 -16.96
N SER A 198 -16.04 -22.99 -16.66
CA SER A 198 -15.99 -24.43 -16.43
C SER A 198 -15.62 -25.19 -17.71
N LYS A 199 -15.32 -26.48 -17.58
CA LYS A 199 -15.09 -27.35 -18.76
C LYS A 199 -16.32 -27.40 -19.67
N GLN A 200 -17.51 -27.26 -19.10
CA GLN A 200 -18.80 -27.18 -19.78
C GLN A 200 -19.08 -25.80 -20.41
N ARG A 201 -18.08 -24.91 -20.44
CA ARG A 201 -18.18 -23.53 -20.95
C ARG A 201 -19.19 -22.64 -20.21
N SER A 202 -19.62 -23.04 -19.01
CA SER A 202 -20.46 -22.20 -18.16
C SER A 202 -19.60 -21.26 -17.31
N LEU A 203 -20.04 -20.01 -17.18
CA LEU A 203 -19.36 -19.00 -16.37
C LEU A 203 -19.71 -19.22 -14.88
N THR A 204 -18.69 -19.42 -14.05
CA THR A 204 -18.88 -19.62 -12.60
C THR A 204 -19.28 -18.32 -11.90
N PRO A 205 -19.93 -18.40 -10.72
CA PRO A 205 -20.08 -17.24 -9.86
C PRO A 205 -18.72 -16.66 -9.44
N TRP A 206 -18.74 -15.43 -8.91
CA TRP A 206 -17.55 -14.81 -8.33
C TRP A 206 -17.09 -15.57 -7.10
N GLU A 207 -15.79 -15.86 -7.07
CA GLU A 207 -15.11 -16.44 -5.92
C GLU A 207 -14.14 -15.43 -5.33
N ALA A 208 -13.93 -15.52 -4.02
CA ALA A 208 -12.93 -14.74 -3.31
C ALA A 208 -12.03 -15.67 -2.50
N ILE A 209 -10.71 -15.47 -2.61
CA ILE A 209 -9.73 -16.18 -1.79
C ILE A 209 -8.81 -15.17 -1.12
N GLU A 210 -8.45 -15.45 0.12
CA GLU A 210 -7.41 -14.71 0.81
C GLU A 210 -6.08 -15.42 0.68
N ILE A 211 -5.06 -14.65 0.30
CA ILE A 211 -3.70 -15.12 0.12
C ILE A 211 -2.72 -14.31 0.96
N GLU A 212 -1.67 -14.98 1.40
CA GLU A 212 -0.48 -14.36 1.95
C GLU A 212 0.71 -14.63 1.05
N LEU A 213 1.39 -13.57 0.64
CA LEU A 213 2.62 -13.65 -0.15
C LEU A 213 3.84 -13.45 0.74
N PHE A 214 4.74 -14.42 0.70
CA PHE A 214 5.99 -14.44 1.43
C PHE A 214 7.14 -14.26 0.47
N LYS A 215 8.14 -13.43 0.82
CA LYS A 215 9.39 -13.40 0.06
C LYS A 215 10.05 -14.77 0.15
N ASN A 216 10.47 -15.32 -0.99
CA ASN A 216 11.17 -16.60 -1.00
C ASN A 216 12.52 -16.45 -0.25
N PRO A 217 12.79 -17.27 0.79
CA PRO A 217 14.04 -17.18 1.54
C PRO A 217 15.25 -17.66 0.73
N LYS A 218 15.06 -18.56 -0.26
CA LYS A 218 16.14 -19.02 -1.13
C LYS A 218 16.42 -17.98 -2.22
N LYS A 219 17.64 -17.43 -2.24
CA LYS A 219 18.11 -16.55 -3.33
C LYS A 219 18.37 -17.40 -4.58
N GLY A 220 17.90 -16.97 -5.75
CA GLY A 220 18.20 -17.61 -7.05
C GLY A 220 17.10 -18.46 -7.68
N THR A 221 15.94 -18.66 -7.03
CA THR A 221 14.79 -19.33 -7.65
C THR A 221 14.00 -18.39 -8.57
N LYS A 222 13.40 -18.92 -9.64
CA LYS A 222 12.46 -18.17 -10.52
C LYS A 222 11.29 -17.59 -9.71
N ASP A 223 10.84 -18.29 -8.68
CA ASP A 223 9.73 -17.86 -7.84
C ASP A 223 10.15 -16.80 -6.83
N LYS A 224 9.71 -15.56 -7.07
CA LYS A 224 9.96 -14.41 -6.19
C LYS A 224 9.22 -14.53 -4.85
N TYR A 225 8.05 -15.17 -4.85
CA TYR A 225 7.18 -15.30 -3.69
C TYR A 225 6.71 -16.74 -3.47
N LYS A 226 6.58 -17.13 -2.21
CA LYS A 226 5.77 -18.28 -1.82
C LYS A 226 4.35 -17.82 -1.53
N ILE A 227 3.37 -18.55 -2.05
CA ILE A 227 1.95 -18.27 -1.88
C ILE A 227 1.41 -19.19 -0.78
N LEU A 228 0.62 -18.62 0.13
CA LEU A 228 -0.17 -19.36 1.08
C LEU A 228 -1.64 -18.98 0.92
N PHE A 229 -2.47 -19.96 0.62
CA PHE A 229 -3.93 -19.82 0.63
C PHE A 229 -4.42 -19.96 2.08
N THR A 230 -5.01 -18.91 2.63
CA THR A 230 -5.39 -18.88 4.05
C THR A 230 -6.87 -19.19 4.26
N ALA A 231 -7.72 -18.64 3.40
CA ALA A 231 -9.16 -18.84 3.44
C ALA A 231 -9.80 -18.76 2.05
N SER A 232 -10.83 -19.59 1.83
CA SER A 232 -11.83 -19.38 0.79
C SER A 232 -12.97 -18.57 1.39
N LEU A 233 -13.39 -17.50 0.71
CA LEU A 233 -14.34 -16.51 1.21
C LEU A 233 -15.52 -16.37 0.25
N SER A 234 -16.67 -15.96 0.79
CA SER A 234 -17.79 -15.53 -0.05
C SER A 234 -17.48 -14.16 -0.64
N TYR A 235 -17.58 -14.03 -1.96
CA TYR A 235 -17.39 -12.75 -2.65
C TYR A 235 -18.40 -11.69 -2.19
N GLU A 236 -19.65 -12.09 -1.98
CA GLU A 236 -20.74 -11.20 -1.56
C GLU A 236 -20.47 -10.58 -0.19
N ALA A 237 -19.96 -11.38 0.75
CA ALA A 237 -19.58 -10.91 2.07
C ALA A 237 -18.46 -9.85 2.01
N GLU A 238 -17.62 -9.88 0.97
CA GLU A 238 -16.46 -8.99 0.78
C GLU A 238 -16.74 -7.75 -0.08
N LEU A 239 -17.95 -7.61 -0.63
CA LEU A 239 -18.32 -6.48 -1.50
C LEU A 239 -18.08 -5.12 -0.84
N HIS A 240 -18.32 -5.00 0.46
CA HIS A 240 -18.10 -3.77 1.22
C HIS A 240 -16.62 -3.33 1.18
N TRP A 241 -15.68 -4.28 1.26
CA TRP A 241 -14.25 -4.02 1.18
C TRP A 241 -13.84 -3.70 -0.26
N ILE A 242 -14.31 -4.51 -1.21
CA ILE A 242 -14.04 -4.38 -2.64
C ILE A 242 -14.45 -2.99 -3.15
N TYR A 243 -15.70 -2.61 -2.90
CA TYR A 243 -16.25 -1.34 -3.36
C TYR A 243 -15.52 -0.15 -2.76
N ALA A 244 -15.16 -0.22 -1.48
CA ALA A 244 -14.40 0.83 -0.84
C ALA A 244 -12.99 1.00 -1.42
N MET A 245 -12.33 -0.11 -1.75
CA MET A 245 -11.03 -0.09 -2.42
C MET A 245 -11.12 0.49 -3.83
N GLN A 246 -12.18 0.16 -4.58
CA GLN A 246 -12.46 0.76 -5.89
C GLN A 246 -12.69 2.27 -5.77
N LEU A 247 -13.56 2.71 -4.84
CA LEU A 247 -13.80 4.12 -4.58
C LEU A 247 -12.52 4.88 -4.21
N LYS A 248 -11.67 4.29 -3.36
CA LYS A 248 -10.37 4.84 -2.99
C LYS A 248 -9.47 5.00 -4.22
N TYR A 249 -9.37 3.95 -5.04
CA TYR A 249 -8.61 3.98 -6.28
C TYR A 249 -9.08 5.10 -7.23
N PHE A 250 -10.39 5.23 -7.45
CA PHE A 250 -10.93 6.29 -8.31
C PHE A 250 -10.65 7.70 -7.77
N ARG A 251 -10.75 7.89 -6.45
CA ARG A 251 -10.42 9.17 -5.80
C ARG A 251 -8.95 9.51 -5.96
N ASP A 252 -8.06 8.54 -5.73
CA ASP A 252 -6.62 8.72 -5.85
C ASP A 252 -6.22 8.99 -7.31
N LYS A 253 -6.83 8.29 -8.27
CA LYS A 253 -6.64 8.54 -9.71
C LYS A 253 -7.05 9.96 -10.08
N LYS A 254 -8.24 10.40 -9.68
CA LYS A 254 -8.73 11.76 -9.94
C LYS A 254 -7.87 12.84 -9.27
N ALA A 255 -7.34 12.57 -8.08
CA ALA A 255 -6.42 13.47 -7.38
C ALA A 255 -5.08 13.56 -8.11
N ALA A 256 -4.54 12.43 -8.56
CA ALA A 256 -3.30 12.37 -9.34
C ALA A 256 -3.43 13.10 -10.68
N GLU A 257 -4.55 12.93 -11.39
CA GLU A 257 -4.84 13.65 -12.64
C GLU A 257 -4.89 15.17 -12.41
N ARG A 258 -5.55 15.63 -11.34
CA ARG A 258 -5.57 17.06 -10.97
C ARG A 258 -4.18 17.59 -10.64
N GLN A 259 -3.40 16.83 -9.88
CA GLN A 259 -2.03 17.22 -9.53
C GLN A 259 -1.15 17.30 -10.77
N SER A 260 -1.24 16.32 -11.68
CA SER A 260 -0.53 16.33 -12.95
C SER A 260 -0.86 17.56 -13.79
N LYS A 261 -2.15 17.95 -13.86
CA LYS A 261 -2.58 19.17 -14.55
C LYS A 261 -1.98 20.43 -13.92
N LEU A 262 -1.96 20.52 -12.59
CA LEU A 262 -1.36 21.65 -11.87
C LEU A 262 0.16 21.72 -12.10
N GLU A 263 0.85 20.58 -12.07
CA GLU A 263 2.30 20.49 -12.33
C GLU A 263 2.64 20.91 -13.77
N GLN A 264 1.83 20.48 -14.76
CA GLN A 264 1.96 20.93 -16.16
C GLN A 264 1.78 22.45 -16.29
N GLN A 265 0.72 23.02 -15.70
CA GLN A 265 0.50 24.46 -15.72
C GLN A 265 1.65 25.25 -15.06
N GLN A 266 2.23 24.73 -13.97
CA GLN A 266 3.38 25.35 -13.33
C GLN A 266 4.64 25.26 -14.19
N LEU A 267 4.87 24.14 -14.87
CA LEU A 267 5.98 23.98 -15.81
C LEU A 267 5.84 24.93 -17.00
N GLU A 268 4.65 25.05 -17.58
CA GLU A 268 4.37 26.00 -18.67
C GLU A 268 4.59 27.44 -18.23
N LYS A 269 4.12 27.83 -17.03
CA LYS A 269 4.38 29.15 -16.46
C LYS A 269 5.88 29.41 -16.32
N LYS A 270 6.63 28.47 -15.73
CA LYS A 270 8.10 28.59 -15.60
C LYS A 270 8.81 28.70 -16.94
N GLN A 271 8.38 27.93 -17.95
CA GLN A 271 8.94 28.01 -19.30
C GLN A 271 8.62 29.37 -19.95
N LYS A 272 7.39 29.89 -19.81
CA LYS A 272 7.03 31.23 -20.26
C LYS A 272 7.87 32.31 -19.57
N THR A 273 8.03 32.24 -18.25
CA THR A 273 8.89 33.18 -17.49
C THR A 273 10.34 33.11 -17.95
N LYS A 274 10.89 31.90 -18.17
CA LYS A 274 12.25 31.72 -18.69
C LYS A 274 12.41 32.27 -20.10
N ARG A 275 11.44 32.02 -20.99
CA ARG A 275 11.42 32.60 -22.35
C ARG A 275 11.36 34.12 -22.30
N ASN A 276 10.52 34.68 -21.44
CA ASN A 276 10.40 36.13 -21.27
C ASN A 276 11.71 36.72 -20.72
N LEU A 277 12.30 36.13 -19.68
CA LEU A 277 13.60 36.53 -19.16
C LEU A 277 14.68 36.47 -20.24
N MET A 278 14.77 35.37 -20.99
CA MET A 278 15.73 35.28 -22.10
C MET A 278 15.51 36.36 -23.16
N LYS A 279 14.25 36.69 -23.51
CA LYS A 279 13.94 37.81 -24.41
C LYS A 279 14.39 39.17 -23.87
N PHE A 280 14.36 39.39 -22.55
CA PHE A 280 14.86 40.62 -21.92
C PHE A 280 16.40 40.66 -21.81
N PHE A 281 17.04 39.52 -21.54
CA PHE A 281 18.49 39.45 -21.34
C PHE A 281 19.29 39.33 -22.65
N LEU A 282 18.72 38.76 -23.72
CA LEU A 282 19.37 38.63 -25.03
C LEU A 282 19.78 40.00 -25.64
N PRO A 283 18.91 41.03 -25.68
CA PRO A 283 19.27 42.36 -26.17
C PRO A 283 20.35 43.04 -25.34
N LEU A 284 20.29 42.86 -24.02
CA LEU A 284 21.26 43.41 -23.06
C LEU A 284 22.66 42.79 -23.23
N LEU A 285 22.71 41.47 -23.46
CA LEU A 285 23.96 40.77 -23.75
C LEU A 285 24.53 41.17 -25.11
N THR A 286 23.70 41.42 -26.13
CA THR A 286 24.16 41.91 -27.42
C THR A 286 24.69 43.35 -27.35
N LEU A 287 24.04 44.24 -26.58
CA LEU A 287 24.50 45.61 -26.34
C LEU A 287 25.84 45.67 -25.59
N LEU A 288 26.01 44.85 -24.56
CA LEU A 288 27.28 44.71 -23.84
C LEU A 288 28.42 44.19 -24.74
N LYS A 289 28.09 43.32 -25.71
CA LYS A 289 29.05 42.80 -26.68
C LYS A 289 29.46 43.86 -27.71
N LEU A 290 28.51 44.70 -28.16
CA LEU A 290 28.75 45.84 -29.05
C LEU A 290 29.59 46.94 -28.39
N GLN A 291 29.31 47.32 -27.14
CA GLN A 291 30.11 48.31 -26.41
C GLN A 291 31.56 47.83 -26.17
N LYS A 292 31.78 46.54 -25.93
CA LYS A 292 33.15 45.98 -25.82
C LYS A 292 33.90 45.97 -27.16
N SER A 293 33.18 45.93 -28.28
CA SER A 293 33.79 46.02 -29.61
C SER A 293 34.19 47.45 -29.97
N GLN A 294 33.42 48.45 -29.54
CA GLN A 294 33.73 49.87 -29.78
C GLN A 294 34.86 50.43 -28.89
N LYS A 295 35.10 49.84 -27.71
CA LYS A 295 36.24 50.22 -26.83
C LYS A 295 37.60 49.63 -27.25
N LYS A 296 37.63 48.84 -28.32
CA LYS A 296 38.84 48.17 -28.83
C LYS A 296 39.34 48.72 -30.18
N ASN A 297 38.62 49.69 -30.73
CA ASN A 297 39.09 50.57 -31.80
C ASN A 297 39.34 51.95 -31.22
#